data_AF-A0A0F5L1I0-F1
#
_entry.id   AF-A0A0F5L1I0-F1
#
_cell.length_a   1.000
_cell.length_b   1.000
_cell.length_c   1.000
_cell.angle_alpha   90.00
_cell.angle_beta   90.00
_cell.angle_gamma   90.00
#
_symmetry.space_group_name_H-M   'P 1'
#
loop_
_entity.id
_entity.type
_entity.pdbx_description
1 polymer ?
#
loop_
_entity_poly.entity_id
_entity_poly.type
_entity_poly.pdbx_seq_one_letter_code
_entity_poly.pdbx_strand_id
1 'polypeptide(L)' 'MKSRVDVILEGVKPVELEYLKALDAGRSPAEQSFLRPLEDKGWVETVGGTPLITLTGRTLLDGAGSHAFR' A
#
# COMPACT_ATOMS: atom_id res chain seq x y z
N MET A 1 -10.72 -15.58 -10.71
CA MET A 1 -10.64 -14.67 -9.56
C MET A 1 -9.50 -15.17 -8.68
N LYS A 2 -8.46 -14.37 -8.46
CA LYS A 2 -7.33 -14.79 -7.59
C LYS A 2 -7.78 -14.80 -6.13
N SER A 3 -7.28 -15.72 -5.33
CA SER A 3 -7.56 -15.73 -3.89
C SER A 3 -6.76 -14.63 -3.18
N ARG A 4 -7.21 -14.19 -2.00
CA ARG A 4 -6.47 -13.20 -1.19
C ARG A 4 -5.06 -13.68 -0.83
N VAL A 5 -4.89 -14.99 -0.65
CA VAL A 5 -3.57 -15.60 -0.38
C VAL A 5 -2.65 -15.41 -1.58
N ASP A 6 -3.15 -15.64 -2.80
CA ASP A 6 -2.35 -15.49 -4.03
C ASP A 6 -1.84 -14.05 -4.19
N VAL A 7 -2.66 -13.05 -3.84
CA VAL A 7 -2.29 -11.63 -3.93
C VAL A 7 -1.19 -11.26 -2.94
N ILE A 8 -1.21 -11.82 -1.73
CA ILE A 8 -0.21 -11.58 -0.70
C ILE A 8 1.14 -12.20 -1.10
N LEU A 9 1.12 -13.39 -1.71
CA LEU A 9 2.33 -14.11 -2.12
C LEU A 9 3.09 -13.43 -3.28
N GLU A 10 2.48 -12.46 -3.97
CA GLU A 10 3.18 -11.65 -4.99
C GLU A 10 4.23 -10.71 -4.39
N GLY A 11 4.29 -10.57 -3.06
CA GLY A 11 5.23 -9.68 -2.39
C GLY A 11 4.95 -8.19 -2.63
N VAL A 12 5.94 -7.34 -2.37
CA VAL A 12 5.82 -5.88 -2.51
C VAL A 12 6.34 -5.46 -3.88
N LYS A 13 5.48 -4.84 -4.71
CA LYS A 13 5.92 -4.27 -5.98
C LYS A 13 6.40 -2.83 -5.77
N PRO A 14 7.46 -2.37 -6.45
CA PRO A 14 7.96 -1.00 -6.31
C PRO A 14 6.88 0.07 -6.52
N VAL A 15 6.02 -0.11 -7.53
CA VAL A 15 4.93 0.81 -7.84
C VAL A 15 3.91 0.93 -6.69
N GLU A 16 3.61 -0.16 -5.99
CA GLU A 16 2.68 -0.16 -4.84
C GLU A 16 3.30 0.59 -3.67
N LEU A 17 4.60 0.44 -3.45
CA LEU A 17 5.34 1.17 -2.42
C LEU A 17 5.38 2.68 -2.71
N GLU A 18 5.60 3.08 -3.95
CA GLU A 18 5.55 4.49 -4.35
C GLU A 18 4.15 5.10 -4.13
N TYR A 19 3.09 4.34 -4.40
CA TYR A 19 1.73 4.77 -4.07
C TYR A 19 1.48 4.90 -2.57
N LEU A 20 1.97 3.95 -1.78
CA LEU A 20 1.85 4.00 -0.33
C LEU A 20 2.61 5.20 0.27
N LYS A 21 3.80 5.52 -0.26
CA LYS A 21 4.56 6.73 0.11
C LYS A 21 3.85 8.02 -0.31
N ALA A 22 3.21 8.04 -1.47
CA ALA A 22 2.44 9.20 -1.93
C ALA A 22 1.26 9.48 -0.98
N LEU A 23 0.51 8.44 -0.60
CA LEU A 23 -0.56 8.53 0.39
C LEU A 23 -0.07 9.04 1.74
N ASP A 24 1.06 8.54 2.22
CA ASP A 24 1.68 8.99 3.49
C ASP A 24 2.07 10.47 3.45
N ALA A 25 2.53 10.95 2.30
CA ALA A 25 2.81 12.36 2.06
C ALA A 25 1.55 13.23 1.84
N GLY A 26 0.35 12.69 2.06
CA GLY A 26 -0.92 13.38 1.85
C GLY A 26 -1.26 13.61 0.37
N ARG A 27 -0.55 12.97 -0.56
CA ARG A 27 -0.86 13.04 -1.99
C ARG A 27 -1.83 11.93 -2.34
N SER A 28 -3.00 12.30 -2.87
CA SER A 28 -3.89 11.32 -3.48
C SER A 28 -3.32 10.92 -4.84
N PRO A 29 -3.08 9.63 -5.12
CA PRO A 29 -2.86 9.22 -6.48
C PRO A 29 -4.09 9.54 -7.33
N ALA A 30 -3.86 10.07 -8.54
CA ALA A 30 -4.91 10.58 -9.41
C ALA A 30 -5.90 9.48 -9.88
N GLU A 31 -5.52 8.21 -9.75
CA GLU A 31 -6.35 7.08 -10.18
C GLU A 31 -6.65 6.13 -9.01
N GLN A 32 -7.93 5.93 -8.71
CA GLN A 32 -8.42 4.97 -7.71
C GLN A 32 -8.06 3.52 -8.07
N SER A 33 -7.70 3.25 -9.33
CA SER A 33 -7.25 1.93 -9.84
C SER A 33 -6.06 1.37 -9.06
N PHE A 34 -5.23 2.23 -8.47
CA PHE A 34 -4.05 1.83 -7.70
C PHE A 34 -4.31 1.58 -6.21
N LEU A 35 -5.49 1.96 -5.69
CA LEU A 35 -5.87 1.70 -4.30
C LEU A 35 -6.25 0.23 -4.08
N ARG A 36 -6.93 -0.38 -5.05
CA ARG A 36 -7.44 -1.75 -4.90
C ARG A 36 -6.36 -2.80 -4.60
N PRO A 37 -5.19 -2.81 -5.26
CA PRO A 37 -4.12 -3.74 -4.88
C PRO A 37 -3.57 -3.52 -3.46
N LEU A 38 -3.53 -2.27 -2.98
CA LEU A 38 -3.11 -1.93 -1.62
C LEU A 38 -4.15 -2.40 -0.59
N GLU A 39 -5.44 -2.27 -0.92
CA GLU A 39 -6.57 -2.76 -0.12
C GLU A 39 -6.63 -4.29 -0.06
N ASP A 40 -6.45 -4.97 -1.20
CA ASP A 40 -6.45 -6.43 -1.27
C ASP A 40 -5.34 -7.04 -0.38
N LYS A 41 -4.21 -6.32 -0.26
CA LYS A 41 -3.09 -6.66 0.64
C LYS A 41 -3.29 -6.20 2.08
N GLY A 42 -4.33 -5.43 2.36
CA GLY A 42 -4.65 -4.88 3.68
C GLY A 42 -3.67 -3.81 4.15
N TRP A 43 -2.96 -3.14 3.24
CA TRP A 43 -2.05 -2.04 3.56
C TRP A 43 -2.76 -0.68 3.63
N VAL A 44 -3.89 -0.58 2.93
CA VAL A 44 -4.78 0.58 2.92
C VAL A 44 -6.20 0.11 3.20
N GLU A 45 -7.00 0.94 3.86
CA GLU A 45 -8.45 0.82 3.96
C GLU A 45 -9.12 2.11 3.49
N THR A 46 -10.25 2.04 2.81
CA THR A 46 -11.01 3.24 2.42
C THR A 46 -12.22 3.43 3.33
N VAL A 47 -12.25 4.53 4.08
CA VAL A 47 -13.34 4.90 4.98
C VAL A 47 -13.99 6.19 4.48
N GLY A 48 -15.27 6.14 4.13
CA GLY A 48 -15.99 7.31 3.62
C GLY A 48 -15.37 7.91 2.34
N GLY A 49 -14.74 7.08 1.50
CA GLY A 49 -14.04 7.52 0.30
C GLY A 49 -12.63 8.09 0.53
N THR A 50 -12.16 8.11 1.78
CA THR A 50 -10.80 8.53 2.13
C THR A 50 -9.92 7.30 2.36
N PRO A 51 -8.80 7.15 1.61
CA PRO A 51 -7.84 6.09 1.85
C PRO A 51 -7.02 6.37 3.12
N LEU A 52 -6.94 5.37 4.00
CA LEU A 52 -6.19 5.39 5.25
C LEU A 52 -5.13 4.29 5.21
N ILE A 53 -3.91 4.60 5.64
CA ILE A 53 -2.85 3.60 5.76
C ILE A 53 -3.09 2.78 7.03
N THR A 54 -3.18 1.46 6.89
CA THR A 54 -3.36 0.56 8.03
C THR A 54 -2.05 0.38 8.82
N LEU A 55 -2.12 -0.26 9.99
CA LEU A 55 -0.92 -0.63 10.75
C LEU A 55 0.07 -1.48 9.91
N THR A 56 -0.45 -2.40 9.10
CA THR A 56 0.36 -3.24 8.21
C THR A 56 1.05 -2.39 7.14
N GLY A 57 0.33 -1.45 6.53
CA GLY A 57 0.90 -0.52 5.55
C GLY A 57 1.97 0.38 6.17
N ARG A 58 1.76 0.87 7.40
CA ARG A 58 2.75 1.68 8.13
C ARG A 58 4.02 0.89 8.44
N THR A 59 3.87 -0.34 8.92
CA THR A 59 5.01 -1.24 9.21
C THR A 59 5.85 -1.48 7.94
N LEU A 60 5.19 -1.63 6.78
CA LEU A 60 5.88 -1.78 5.51
C LEU A 60 6.68 -0.52 5.13
N LEU A 61 6.12 0.68 5.31
CA LEU A 61 6.81 1.94 5.04
C LEU A 61 8.06 2.11 5.92
N ASP A 62 7.91 1.85 7.21
CA ASP A 62 9.00 1.99 8.20
C ASP A 62 10.14 0.98 7.91
N GLY A 63 9.76 -0.25 7.52
CA GLY A 63 10.70 -1.29 7.10
C GLY A 63 11.42 -0.97 5.78
N ALA A 64 10.71 -0.41 4.80
CA ALA A 64 11.28 0.00 3.52
C ALA A 64 12.28 1.17 3.68
N GLY A 65 12.02 2.11 4.58
CA GLY A 65 12.96 3.18 4.92
C GLY A 65 14.23 2.68 5.62
N SER A 66 14.11 1.60 6.40
CA SER A 66 15.22 1.00 7.15
C SER A 66 16.21 0.20 6.27
N HIS A 67 15.84 -0.13 5.03
CA HIS A 67 16.76 -0.76 4.05
C HIS A 67 17.48 0.24 3.13
N ALA A 68 17.18 1.54 3.23
CA ALA A 68 17.87 2.57 2.44
C ALA A 68 19.26 2.97 2.99
N PHE A 69 19.68 2.39 4.13
CA PHE A 69 20.98 2.65 4.78
C PHE A 69 21.87 1.39 4.87
N ARG A 70 21.91 0.58 3.81
CA ARG A 70 22.90 -0.50 3.68
C ARG A 70 23.61 -0.47 2.33
#